data_AF-A0A368FL25-F1
#
_entry.id   AF-A0A368FL25-F1
#
_cell.length_a   1.000
_cell.length_b   1.000
_cell.length_c   1.000
_cell.angle_alpha   90.00
_cell.angle_beta   90.00
_cell.angle_gamma   90.00
#
_symmetry.space_group_name_H-M   'P 1'
#
loop_
_entity.id
_entity.type
_entity.pdbx_description
1 polymer ?
#
loop_
_entity_poly.entity_id
_entity_poly.type
_entity_poly.pdbx_seq_one_letter_code
_entity_poly.pdbx_strand_id
1 'polypeptide(L)'
;MDSTTAAQGVFACIMRPLNKYLRQTRQQPRHPAEAVTHHIERCLSMRLNYRTFLQRFFSDRFPAKDIVSESKWSIISDEQASASIQHGTTFLLRSHNKDDDAGVQLLCTISSLPFFNLTEQSRSSNNKFALKIRNESSV
;
A
#
# COMPACT_ATOMS: atom_id res chain seq x y z
N MET A 1 -2.32 15.17 -29.45
CA MET A 1 -3.62 14.63 -29.01
C MET A 1 -3.76 14.95 -27.54
N ASP A 2 -4.88 15.54 -27.15
CA ASP A 2 -5.23 15.80 -25.76
C ASP A 2 -5.37 14.45 -25.01
N SER A 3 -4.71 14.32 -23.86
CA SER A 3 -4.72 13.10 -23.02
C SER A 3 -6.14 12.71 -22.62
N THR A 4 -7.00 13.71 -22.46
CA THR A 4 -8.41 13.57 -22.10
C THR A 4 -9.20 12.82 -23.17
N THR A 5 -9.07 13.25 -24.43
CA THR A 5 -9.77 12.63 -25.58
C THR A 5 -9.29 11.20 -25.80
N ALA A 6 -7.98 10.96 -25.66
CA ALA A 6 -7.41 9.62 -25.76
C ALA A 6 -7.93 8.70 -24.64
N ALA A 7 -8.05 9.21 -23.41
CA ALA A 7 -8.57 8.46 -22.28
C ALA A 7 -10.04 8.04 -22.46
N GLN A 8 -10.88 8.95 -22.96
CA GLN A 8 -12.28 8.64 -23.30
C GLN A 8 -12.38 7.55 -24.37
N GLY A 9 -11.54 7.62 -25.42
CA GLY A 9 -11.49 6.61 -26.47
C GLY A 9 -11.10 5.23 -25.93
N VAL A 10 -10.07 5.15 -25.09
CA VAL A 10 -9.66 3.90 -24.45
C VAL A 10 -10.76 3.38 -23.51
N PHE A 11 -11.37 4.25 -22.71
CA PHE A 11 -12.46 3.87 -21.80
C PHE A 11 -13.63 3.25 -22.57
N ALA A 12 -14.05 3.85 -23.68
CA ALA A 12 -15.13 3.32 -24.52
C ALA A 12 -14.86 1.89 -25.01
N CYS A 13 -13.60 1.55 -25.34
CA CYS A 13 -13.20 0.21 -25.76
C CYS A 13 -13.29 -0.82 -24.63
N ILE A 14 -12.93 -0.45 -23.40
CA ILE A 14 -12.80 -1.40 -22.26
C ILE A 14 -13.96 -1.36 -21.28
N MET A 15 -14.87 -0.38 -21.37
CA MET A 15 -15.92 -0.15 -20.38
C MET A 15 -16.82 -1.37 -20.17
N ARG A 16 -17.19 -2.08 -21.25
CA ARG A 16 -18.05 -3.28 -21.17
C ARG A 16 -17.38 -4.43 -20.38
N PRO A 17 -16.20 -4.93 -20.78
CA PRO A 17 -15.54 -6.00 -20.03
C PRO A 17 -15.14 -5.56 -18.61
N LEU A 18 -14.71 -4.31 -18.42
CA LEU A 18 -14.36 -3.77 -17.11
C LEU A 18 -15.58 -3.75 -16.17
N ASN A 19 -16.72 -3.22 -16.61
CA ASN A 19 -17.93 -3.21 -15.79
C ASN A 19 -18.45 -4.62 -15.48
N LYS A 20 -18.31 -5.56 -16.41
CA LYS A 20 -18.64 -6.97 -16.15
C LYS A 20 -17.80 -7.53 -15.01
N TYR A 21 -16.47 -7.32 -15.06
CA TYR A 21 -15.55 -7.71 -13.99
C TYR A 21 -15.91 -7.03 -12.67
N LEU A 22 -16.08 -5.71 -12.66
CA LEU A 22 -16.40 -4.92 -11.46
C LEU A 22 -17.73 -5.31 -10.81
N ARG A 23 -18.72 -5.72 -11.60
CA ARG A 23 -19.98 -6.27 -11.07
C ARG A 23 -19.75 -7.61 -10.40
N GLN A 24 -19.02 -8.51 -11.06
CA GLN A 24 -18.75 -9.86 -10.56
C GLN A 24 -17.91 -9.83 -9.28
N THR A 25 -16.96 -8.89 -9.17
CA THR A 25 -16.12 -8.70 -7.98
C THR A 25 -16.73 -7.74 -6.95
N ARG A 26 -17.96 -7.25 -7.17
CA ARG A 26 -18.65 -6.27 -6.31
C ARG A 26 -17.88 -4.97 -6.07
N GLN A 27 -17.06 -4.55 -7.04
CA GLN A 27 -16.24 -3.34 -7.00
C GLN A 27 -16.90 -2.13 -7.70
N GLN A 28 -18.03 -2.30 -8.39
CA GLN A 28 -18.63 -1.25 -9.24
C GLN A 28 -18.90 0.11 -8.53
N PRO A 29 -19.40 0.18 -7.27
CA PRO A 29 -19.59 1.45 -6.58
C PRO A 29 -18.30 2.26 -6.36
N ARG A 30 -17.13 1.59 -6.40
CA ARG A 30 -15.82 2.17 -6.10
C ARG A 30 -15.12 2.75 -7.33
N HIS A 31 -15.62 2.42 -8.51
CA HIS A 31 -15.01 2.80 -9.79
C HIS A 31 -16.03 3.49 -10.69
N PRO A 32 -16.47 4.71 -10.33
CA PRO A 32 -17.32 5.50 -11.21
C PRO A 32 -16.57 5.78 -12.52
N ALA A 33 -17.32 5.94 -13.62
CA ALA A 33 -16.77 6.09 -14.96
C ALA A 33 -15.76 7.24 -15.07
N GLU A 34 -16.03 8.35 -14.38
CA GLU A 34 -15.14 9.51 -14.30
C GLU A 34 -13.78 9.16 -13.67
N ALA A 35 -13.78 8.47 -12.53
CA ALA A 35 -12.55 8.07 -11.85
C ALA A 35 -11.70 7.09 -12.68
N VAL A 36 -12.35 6.20 -13.43
CA VAL A 36 -11.65 5.30 -14.36
C VAL A 36 -11.04 6.10 -15.51
N THR A 37 -11.79 7.05 -16.08
CA THR A 37 -11.33 7.89 -17.20
C THR A 37 -10.13 8.74 -16.79
N HIS A 38 -10.20 9.41 -15.64
CA HIS A 38 -9.08 10.19 -15.10
C HIS A 38 -7.85 9.31 -14.79
N HIS A 39 -8.06 8.05 -14.37
CA HIS A 39 -6.95 7.13 -14.18
C HIS A 39 -6.26 6.75 -15.49
N ILE A 40 -7.04 6.49 -16.55
CA ILE A 40 -6.51 6.22 -17.89
C ILE A 40 -5.73 7.43 -18.40
N GLU A 41 -6.29 8.64 -18.26
CA GLU A 41 -5.62 9.89 -18.63
C GLU A 41 -4.26 10.01 -17.95
N ARG A 42 -4.21 9.82 -16.63
CA ARG A 42 -2.96 9.84 -15.87
C ARG A 42 -1.96 8.79 -16.35
N CYS A 43 -2.42 7.58 -16.68
CA CYS A 43 -1.55 6.54 -17.25
C CYS A 43 -0.99 6.93 -18.62
N LEU A 44 -1.78 7.57 -19.48
CA LEU A 44 -1.34 8.05 -20.79
C LEU A 44 -0.34 9.21 -20.65
N SER A 45 -0.64 10.21 -19.84
CA SER A 45 0.22 11.39 -19.63
C SER A 45 1.60 11.02 -19.06
N MET A 46 1.65 10.02 -18.17
CA MET A 46 2.89 9.52 -17.57
C MET A 46 3.52 8.35 -18.35
N ARG A 47 2.99 7.99 -19.52
CA ARG A 47 3.46 6.85 -20.36
C ARG A 47 3.60 5.54 -19.57
N LEU A 48 2.65 5.27 -18.69
CA LEU A 48 2.62 4.05 -17.89
C LEU A 48 2.17 2.84 -18.72
N ASN A 49 2.60 1.65 -18.27
CA ASN A 49 2.19 0.37 -18.86
C ASN A 49 0.72 0.06 -18.50
N TYR A 50 0.00 -0.63 -19.38
CA TYR A 50 -1.35 -1.16 -19.14
C TYR A 50 -1.44 -1.98 -17.84
N ARG A 51 -0.35 -2.65 -17.44
CA ARG A 51 -0.27 -3.37 -16.16
C ARG A 51 -0.51 -2.46 -14.96
N THR A 52 -0.01 -1.23 -15.01
CA THR A 52 -0.19 -0.23 -13.94
C THR A 52 -1.65 0.20 -13.83
N PHE A 53 -2.34 0.37 -14.95
CA PHE A 53 -3.79 0.63 -14.95
C PHE A 53 -4.57 -0.55 -14.34
N LEU A 54 -4.28 -1.78 -14.80
CA LEU A 54 -4.98 -2.98 -14.35
C LEU A 54 -4.73 -3.32 -12.89
N GLN A 55 -3.55 -2.98 -12.35
CA GLN A 55 -3.20 -3.22 -10.96
C GLN A 55 -4.22 -2.60 -9.98
N ARG A 56 -4.85 -1.47 -10.33
CA ARG A 56 -5.87 -0.85 -9.48
C ARG A 56 -7.13 -1.69 -9.31
N PHE A 57 -7.39 -2.63 -10.21
CA PHE A 57 -8.57 -3.50 -10.20
C PHE A 57 -8.26 -4.95 -9.80
N PHE A 58 -6.99 -5.37 -9.95
CA PHE A 58 -6.54 -6.74 -9.73
C PHE A 58 -5.64 -6.93 -8.50
N SER A 59 -5.22 -5.86 -7.83
CA SER A 59 -4.35 -5.97 -6.66
C SER A 59 -5.12 -6.36 -5.41
N ASP A 60 -4.88 -7.57 -4.91
CA ASP A 60 -5.32 -8.02 -3.56
C ASP A 60 -4.70 -7.18 -2.43
N ARG A 61 -3.61 -6.46 -2.73
CA ARG A 61 -2.82 -5.65 -1.78
C ARG A 61 -3.33 -4.23 -1.58
N PHE A 62 -4.43 -3.85 -2.22
CA PHE A 62 -5.20 -2.68 -1.79
C PHE A 62 -6.34 -3.22 -0.92
N PRO A 63 -6.15 -3.37 0.40
CA PRO A 63 -7.29 -3.65 1.25
C PRO A 63 -8.28 -2.49 1.07
N ALA A 64 -9.55 -2.84 0.94
CA ALA A 64 -10.58 -1.88 1.27
C ALA A 64 -10.25 -1.36 2.67
N LYS A 65 -10.35 -0.05 2.89
CA LYS A 65 -10.77 0.41 4.22
C LYS A 65 -12.19 -0.13 4.41
N ASP A 66 -12.29 -1.43 4.67
CA ASP A 66 -13.36 -1.87 5.53
C ASP A 66 -13.19 -1.04 6.80
N ILE A 67 -14.29 -0.49 7.30
CA ILE A 67 -14.31 -0.04 8.67
C ILE A 67 -14.01 -1.33 9.45
N VAL A 68 -12.72 -1.57 9.73
CA VAL A 68 -12.29 -2.72 10.51
C VAL A 68 -12.94 -2.47 11.85
N SER A 69 -14.01 -3.22 12.15
CA SER A 69 -14.57 -3.24 13.49
C SER A 69 -13.42 -3.51 14.44
N GLU A 70 -13.31 -2.73 15.52
CA GLU A 70 -12.24 -2.89 16.50
C GLU A 70 -12.04 -4.37 16.83
N SER A 71 -10.90 -4.91 16.42
CA SER A 71 -10.57 -6.29 16.69
C SER A 71 -9.90 -6.36 18.05
N LYS A 72 -10.38 -7.27 18.91
CA LYS A 72 -9.90 -7.40 20.28
C LYS A 72 -8.75 -8.40 20.34
N TRP A 73 -7.61 -7.96 20.85
CA TRP A 73 -6.40 -8.77 20.98
C TRP A 73 -5.86 -8.69 22.40
N SER A 74 -5.27 -9.80 22.90
CA SER A 74 -4.46 -9.80 24.11
C SER A 74 -3.00 -10.09 23.78
N ILE A 75 -2.10 -9.39 24.46
CA ILE A 75 -0.65 -9.61 24.37
C ILE A 75 -0.24 -10.57 25.49
N ILE A 76 0.54 -11.60 25.14
CA ILE A 76 1.20 -12.49 26.10
C ILE A 76 2.71 -12.32 25.89
N SER A 77 3.40 -11.88 26.93
CA SER A 77 4.83 -11.57 26.91
C SER A 77 5.44 -11.95 28.26
N ASP A 78 6.72 -12.33 28.25
CA ASP A 78 7.51 -12.52 29.47
C ASP A 78 8.00 -11.17 30.04
N GLU A 79 7.90 -10.10 29.26
CA GLU A 79 8.25 -8.73 29.63
C GLU A 79 7.11 -8.00 30.35
N GLN A 80 7.45 -7.04 31.20
CA GLN A 80 6.46 -6.18 31.87
C GLN A 80 5.71 -5.30 30.88
N ALA A 81 4.40 -5.11 31.08
CA ALA A 81 3.57 -4.27 30.21
C ALA A 81 4.00 -2.79 30.17
N SER A 82 4.70 -2.32 31.21
CA SER A 82 5.27 -0.97 31.30
C SER A 82 6.66 -0.85 30.70
N ALA A 83 7.30 -1.96 30.33
CA ALA A 83 8.63 -1.92 29.73
C ALA A 83 8.57 -1.28 28.33
N SER A 84 9.65 -0.60 27.95
CA SER A 84 9.78 -0.09 26.59
C SER A 84 9.94 -1.26 25.60
N ILE A 85 9.41 -1.06 24.39
CA ILE A 85 9.60 -1.99 23.28
C ILE A 85 11.07 -1.94 22.83
N GLN A 86 11.73 -3.09 22.76
CA GLN A 86 13.14 -3.21 22.37
C GLN A 86 13.32 -4.11 21.14
N HIS A 87 14.48 -3.97 20.50
CA HIS A 87 14.88 -4.88 19.43
C HIS A 87 14.97 -6.31 19.97
N GLY A 88 14.41 -7.27 19.24
CA GLY A 88 14.43 -8.68 19.60
C GLY A 88 13.34 -9.10 20.59
N THR A 89 12.56 -8.18 21.16
CA THR A 89 11.43 -8.54 22.02
C THR A 89 10.43 -9.41 21.25
N THR A 90 10.06 -10.54 21.84
CA THR A 90 9.08 -11.49 21.29
C THR A 90 7.85 -11.56 22.18
N PHE A 91 6.67 -11.55 21.57
CA PHE A 91 5.39 -11.70 22.27
C PHE A 91 4.36 -12.39 21.39
N LEU A 92 3.31 -12.92 21.99
CA LEU A 92 2.18 -13.52 21.30
C LEU A 92 0.99 -12.55 21.27
N LEU A 93 0.38 -12.35 20.11
CA LEU A 93 -0.94 -11.75 19.98
C LEU A 93 -1.99 -12.86 19.86
N ARG A 94 -2.99 -12.84 20.74
CA ARG A 94 -4.13 -13.75 20.67
C ARG A 94 -5.40 -12.99 20.29
N SER A 95 -6.02 -13.41 19.19
CA SER A 95 -7.30 -12.88 18.72
C SER A 95 -8.43 -13.33 19.64
N HIS A 96 -9.36 -12.41 19.92
CA HIS A 96 -10.63 -12.68 20.59
C HIS A 96 -11.83 -12.52 19.65
N ASN A 97 -11.58 -12.50 18.34
CA ASN A 97 -12.65 -12.48 17.34
C ASN A 97 -13.45 -13.80 17.43
N LYS A 98 -14.76 -13.72 17.17
CA LYS A 98 -15.68 -14.86 17.23
C LYS A 98 -16.07 -15.40 15.86
N ASP A 99 -15.58 -14.76 14.82
CA ASP A 99 -15.90 -15.08 13.43
C ASP A 99 -14.93 -16.16 12.91
N ASP A 100 -14.75 -16.26 11.60
CA ASP A 100 -13.87 -17.27 10.97
C ASP A 100 -12.39 -17.19 11.44
N ASP A 101 -11.98 -16.05 12.02
CA ASP A 101 -10.65 -15.84 12.62
C ASP A 101 -10.58 -16.23 14.11
N ALA A 102 -11.56 -16.96 14.63
CA ALA A 102 -11.58 -17.42 16.01
C ALA A 102 -10.37 -18.30 16.33
N GLY A 103 -9.61 -17.92 17.37
CA GLY A 103 -8.45 -18.67 17.83
C GLY A 103 -7.14 -18.38 17.10
N VAL A 104 -7.12 -17.41 16.17
CA VAL A 104 -5.87 -16.95 15.54
C VAL A 104 -4.89 -16.44 16.60
N GLN A 105 -3.64 -16.89 16.49
CA GLN A 105 -2.52 -16.43 17.30
C GLN A 105 -1.34 -16.06 16.41
N LEU A 106 -0.67 -14.96 16.74
CA LEU A 106 0.49 -14.48 16.01
C LEU A 106 1.69 -14.41 16.95
N LEU A 107 2.78 -15.07 16.58
CA LEU A 107 4.07 -14.87 17.22
C LEU A 107 4.75 -13.65 16.57
N CYS A 108 5.00 -12.62 17.37
CA CYS A 108 5.56 -11.36 16.92
C CYS A 108 6.98 -11.19 17.44
N THR A 109 7.86 -10.65 16.59
CA THR A 109 9.23 -10.28 16.95
C THR A 109 9.50 -8.85 16.52
N ILE A 110 9.99 -8.03 17.44
CA ILE A 110 10.27 -6.62 17.17
C ILE A 110 11.64 -6.49 16.53
N SER A 111 11.69 -5.84 15.38
CA SER A 111 12.93 -5.51 14.68
C SER A 111 13.08 -4.00 14.56
N SER A 112 14.19 -3.46 15.06
CA SER A 112 14.51 -2.05 14.92
C SER A 112 15.08 -1.84 13.53
N LEU A 113 14.46 -0.96 12.76
CA LEU A 113 14.98 -0.56 11.46
C LEU A 113 15.87 0.66 11.65
N PRO A 114 17.02 0.74 10.95
CA PRO A 114 17.84 1.94 10.97
C PRO A 114 17.06 3.13 10.39
N PHE A 115 17.12 4.27 11.08
CA PHE A 115 16.58 5.51 10.56
C PHE A 115 17.61 6.15 9.61
N PHE A 116 17.24 6.34 8.34
CA PHE A 116 18.07 7.05 7.38
C PHE A 116 17.51 8.44 7.14
N ASN A 117 18.30 9.46 7.49
CA ASN A 117 17.99 10.83 7.13
C ASN A 117 18.61 11.16 5.76
N LEU A 118 17.78 11.13 4.71
CA LEU A 118 18.21 11.48 3.35
C LEU A 118 17.97 12.98 3.13
N THR A 119 19.05 13.74 2.95
CA THR A 119 18.97 15.15 2.56
C THR A 119 19.59 15.35 1.19
N GLU A 120 18.86 16.00 0.28
CA GLU A 120 19.35 16.38 -1.03
C GLU A 120 20.12 17.71 -0.90
N GLN A 121 21.37 17.73 -1.37
CA GLN A 121 22.17 18.96 -1.48
C GLN A 121 22.56 19.17 -2.93
N SER A 122 22.03 20.23 -3.55
CA SER A 122 22.43 20.63 -4.89
C SER A 122 23.86 21.17 -4.87
N ARG A 123 24.79 20.48 -5.54
CA ARG A 123 26.12 21.02 -5.87
C ARG A 123 26.08 21.53 -7.31
N SER A 124 26.62 22.73 -7.52
CA SER A 124 26.57 23.43 -8.81
C SER A 124 27.12 22.61 -9.99
N SER A 125 26.42 22.79 -11.12
CA SER A 125 26.63 22.33 -12.51
C SER A 125 26.85 20.84 -12.83
N ASN A 126 27.07 19.96 -11.85
CA ASN A 126 27.25 18.52 -12.12
C ASN A 126 26.17 17.68 -11.41
N ASN A 127 25.01 17.58 -12.07
CA ASN A 127 23.84 16.80 -11.62
C ASN A 127 24.13 15.29 -11.70
N LYS A 128 24.97 14.78 -10.80
CA LYS A 128 25.14 13.34 -10.57
C LYS A 128 24.54 13.01 -9.22
N PHE A 129 23.51 12.16 -9.23
CA PHE A 129 22.98 11.58 -8.00
C PHE A 129 24.07 10.73 -7.33
N ALA A 130 24.45 11.09 -6.12
CA ALA A 130 25.41 10.34 -5.31
C ALA A 130 24.81 10.07 -3.94
N LEU A 131 24.53 8.79 -3.64
CA LEU A 131 24.08 8.36 -2.32
C LEU A 131 25.31 8.30 -1.39
N LYS A 132 25.40 9.22 -0.43
CA LYS A 132 26.43 9.19 0.61
C LYS A 132 25.83 8.64 1.90
N ILE A 133 26.02 7.35 2.15
CA ILE A 133 25.65 6.72 3.42
C ILE A 133 26.67 7.17 4.48
N ARG A 134 26.25 8.01 5.42
CA ARG A 134 27.04 8.29 6.63
C ARG A 134 26.59 7.31 7.70
N ASN A 135 27.50 6.43 8.10
CA ASN A 135 27.27 5.54 9.23
C ASN A 135 27.61 6.33 10.49
N GLU A 136 26.61 6.82 11.24
CA GLU A 136 26.82 7.42 12.58
C GLU A 136 27.00 6.31 13.62
N SER A 137 27.95 5.41 13.35
CA SER A 137 28.45 4.43 14.31
C SER A 137 29.97 4.47 14.26
N SER A 138 30.52 5.48 14.91
CA SER A 138 31.93 5.53 15.29
C SER A 138 32.02 6.06 16.72
N VAL A 139 32.09 5.10 17.65
CA VAL A 139 32.49 5.18 19.08
C VAL A 139 31.60 6.00 19.99
#